data_AF-A0A2E8VTM1-F1
#
_entry.id   AF-A0A2E8VTM1-F1
#
_cell.length_a   1.000
_cell.length_b   1.000
_cell.length_c   1.000
_cell.angle_alpha   90.00
_cell.angle_beta   90.00
_cell.angle_gamma   90.00
#
_symmetry.space_group_name_H-M   'P 1'
#
loop_
_entity.id
_entity.type
_entity.pdbx_description
1 polymer ?
#
loop_
_entity_poly.entity_id
_entity_poly.type
_entity_poly.pdbx_seq_one_letter_code
_entity_poly.pdbx_strand_id
1 'polypeptide(L)' 'MNASHDRTGYLQDLNTIFPVDRLDEMAAAREIGSVASYHYSFMGATYPTALESNARRLARIMLKDEVDVVVLCPV' A
#
# COMPACT_ATOMS: atom_id res chain seq x y z
N MET A 1 8.01 -4.24 27.56
CA MET A 1 7.49 -4.54 26.21
C MET A 1 8.19 -3.60 25.25
N ASN A 2 9.14 -4.11 24.48
CA ASN A 2 9.96 -3.40 23.51
C ASN A 2 9.18 -3.27 22.18
N ALA A 3 8.56 -2.13 21.94
CA ALA A 3 7.99 -1.82 20.63
C ALA A 3 9.08 -1.16 19.77
N SER A 4 9.32 -1.70 18.58
CA SER A 4 10.33 -1.20 17.64
C SER A 4 9.94 0.14 16.99
N HIS A 5 8.67 0.53 17.00
CA HIS A 5 8.14 1.75 16.40
C HIS A 5 6.92 2.27 17.17
N ASP A 6 6.61 3.56 17.05
CA ASP A 6 5.38 4.15 17.60
C ASP A 6 4.15 3.53 16.93
N ARG A 7 3.19 3.14 17.77
CA ARG A 7 1.95 2.45 17.35
C ARG A 7 0.71 3.32 17.52
N THR A 8 0.86 4.46 18.18
CA THR A 8 -0.27 5.29 18.60
C THR A 8 -1.10 5.74 17.41
N GLY A 9 -0.45 6.12 16.30
CA GLY A 9 -1.12 6.56 15.08
C GLY A 9 -2.07 5.52 14.52
N TYR A 10 -1.57 4.32 14.17
CA TYR A 10 -2.42 3.29 13.56
C TYR A 10 -3.41 2.64 14.54
N LEU A 11 -3.13 2.69 15.85
CA LEU A 11 -4.09 2.28 16.86
C LEU A 11 -5.30 3.22 16.95
N GLN A 12 -5.11 4.50 16.60
CA GLN A 12 -6.18 5.51 16.58
C GLN A 12 -6.89 5.56 15.21
N ASP A 13 -6.13 5.50 14.11
CA ASP A 13 -6.66 5.51 12.76
C ASP A 13 -5.78 4.67 11.82
N LEU A 14 -6.34 3.57 11.31
CA LEU A 14 -5.66 2.67 10.39
C LEU A 14 -5.24 3.38 9.09
N ASN A 15 -5.97 4.41 8.67
CA ASN A 15 -5.66 5.18 7.45
C ASN A 15 -4.34 5.94 7.55
N THR A 16 -3.72 6.02 8.73
CA THR A 16 -2.36 6.58 8.89
C THR A 16 -1.28 5.70 8.27
N ILE A 17 -1.51 4.39 8.16
CA ILE A 17 -0.55 3.42 7.59
C ILE A 17 -1.12 2.65 6.38
N PHE A 18 -2.44 2.67 6.19
CA PHE A 18 -3.11 2.01 5.06
C PHE A 18 -4.37 2.80 4.67
N PRO A 19 -4.22 3.90 3.89
CA PRO A 19 -5.26 4.91 3.67
C PRO A 19 -6.36 4.48 2.68
N VAL A 20 -6.85 3.24 2.76
CA VAL A 20 -7.84 2.71 1.81
C VAL A 20 -9.14 3.51 1.82
N ASP A 21 -9.61 3.93 2.99
CA ASP A 21 -10.85 4.71 3.09
C ASP A 21 -10.67 6.09 2.43
N ARG A 22 -9.48 6.70 2.56
CA ARG A 22 -9.18 7.98 1.91
C ARG A 22 -9.15 7.83 0.38
N LEU A 23 -8.67 6.70 -0.13
CA LEU A 23 -8.69 6.42 -1.57
C LEU A 23 -10.12 6.19 -2.07
N ASP A 24 -10.95 5.47 -1.31
CA ASP A 24 -12.37 5.28 -1.64
C ASP A 24 -13.14 6.61 -1.61
N GLU A 25 -12.84 7.50 -0.67
CA GLU A 25 -13.39 8.87 -0.62
C GLU A 25 -13.00 9.67 -1.87
N MET A 26 -11.74 9.60 -2.33
CA MET A 26 -11.29 10.25 -3.56
C MET A 26 -12.01 9.69 -4.79
N ALA A 27 -12.22 8.37 -4.86
CA ALA A 27 -12.97 7.74 -5.94
C ALA A 27 -14.45 8.17 -5.93
N ALA A 28 -15.07 8.24 -4.74
CA ALA A 28 -16.44 8.74 -4.58
C ALA A 28 -16.57 10.23 -4.98
N ALA A 29 -15.55 11.04 -4.67
CA ALA A 29 -15.44 12.43 -5.09
C ALA A 29 -15.09 12.59 -6.58
N ARG A 30 -14.80 11.50 -7.30
CA ARG A 30 -14.37 11.45 -8.71
C ARG A 30 -13.05 12.17 -8.98
N GLU A 31 -12.19 12.27 -7.97
CA GLU A 31 -10.81 12.77 -8.11
C GLU A 31 -9.90 11.73 -8.76
N ILE A 32 -10.19 10.45 -8.51
CA ILE A 32 -9.58 9.30 -9.19
C ILE A 32 -10.67 8.41 -9.81
N GLY A 33 -10.29 7.54 -10.75
CA GLY A 33 -11.24 6.63 -11.41
C GLY A 33 -11.78 5.54 -10.49
N SER A 34 -10.89 4.82 -9.81
CA SER A 34 -11.23 3.72 -8.89
C SER A 34 -10.06 3.38 -7.97
N VAL A 35 -10.34 2.60 -6.93
CA VAL A 35 -9.34 1.92 -6.10
C VAL A 35 -9.14 0.50 -6.65
N ALA A 36 -7.90 0.02 -6.64
CA ALA A 36 -7.58 -1.32 -7.12
C ALA A 36 -8.21 -2.41 -6.24
N SER A 37 -8.70 -3.48 -6.85
CA SER A 37 -9.32 -4.61 -6.13
C SER A 37 -8.35 -5.37 -5.22
N TYR A 38 -7.05 -5.28 -5.49
CA TYR A 38 -6.00 -6.01 -4.77
C TYR A 38 -4.94 -5.06 -4.22
N HIS A 39 -4.55 -5.31 -2.97
CA HIS A 39 -3.52 -4.56 -2.24
C HIS A 39 -2.42 -5.54 -1.81
N TYR A 40 -1.17 -5.13 -1.97
CA TYR A 40 -0.02 -6.02 -1.79
C TYR A 40 0.93 -5.48 -0.74
N SER A 41 1.51 -6.38 0.04
CA SER A 41 2.58 -6.08 0.99
C SER A 41 3.77 -7.02 0.76
N PHE A 42 4.94 -6.57 1.19
CA PHE A 42 6.13 -7.40 1.28
C PHE A 42 6.45 -7.67 2.73
N MET A 43 7.10 -8.81 2.99
CA MET A 43 7.64 -9.08 4.32
C MET A 43 8.72 -8.03 4.65
N GLY A 44 8.55 -7.38 5.81
CA GLY A 44 9.55 -6.47 6.34
C GLY A 44 10.86 -7.17 6.72
N ALA A 45 11.83 -6.40 7.25
CA ALA A 45 13.13 -6.89 7.69
C ALA A 45 13.93 -7.69 6.62
N THR A 46 13.67 -7.41 5.34
CA THR A 46 14.35 -8.03 4.19
C THR A 46 15.06 -6.94 3.39
N TYR A 47 16.26 -7.25 2.85
CA TYR A 47 16.98 -6.32 1.99
C TYR A 47 16.18 -6.00 0.72
N PRO A 48 16.01 -4.73 0.32
CA PRO A 48 15.23 -4.36 -0.87
C PRO A 48 15.68 -5.07 -2.16
N THR A 49 16.99 -5.30 -2.31
CA THR A 49 17.56 -6.02 -3.46
C THR A 49 17.08 -7.46 -3.55
N ALA A 50 16.82 -8.12 -2.41
CA ALA A 50 16.26 -9.48 -2.39
C ALA A 50 14.78 -9.52 -2.80
N LEU A 51 14.08 -8.38 -2.75
CA LEU A 51 12.67 -8.26 -3.13
C LEU A 51 12.48 -7.85 -4.59
N GLU A 52 13.54 -7.46 -5.31
CA GLU A 52 13.44 -6.89 -6.66
C GLU A 52 12.73 -7.81 -7.65
N SER A 53 13.04 -9.11 -7.63
CA SER A 53 12.42 -10.08 -8.54
C SER A 53 10.90 -10.19 -8.31
N ASN A 54 10.48 -10.19 -7.04
CA ASN A 54 9.08 -10.21 -6.64
C ASN A 54 8.38 -8.90 -7.00
N ALA A 55 9.03 -7.76 -6.77
CA ALA A 55 8.52 -6.44 -7.14
C ALA A 55 8.31 -6.33 -8.67
N ARG A 56 9.27 -6.79 -9.47
CA ARG A 56 9.15 -6.83 -10.94
C ARG A 56 8.02 -7.76 -11.41
N ARG A 57 7.81 -8.89 -10.73
CA ARG A 57 6.68 -9.78 -11.04
C ARG A 57 5.35 -9.12 -10.70
N LEU A 58 5.28 -8.47 -9.54
CA LEU A 58 4.08 -7.77 -9.08
C LEU A 58 3.71 -6.60 -9.99
N ALA A 59 4.69 -5.81 -10.43
CA ALA A 59 4.47 -4.72 -11.37
C ALA A 59 3.78 -5.18 -12.67
N ARG A 60 4.13 -6.38 -13.17
CA ARG A 60 3.46 -6.96 -14.36
C ARG A 60 2.02 -7.38 -14.10
N ILE A 61 1.67 -7.72 -12.86
CA ILE A 61 0.28 -8.02 -12.46
C ILE A 61 -0.50 -6.70 -12.40
N MET A 62 0.05 -5.70 -11.72
CA MET A 62 -0.55 -4.36 -11.63
C MET A 62 -0.82 -3.74 -13.01
N LEU A 63 0.13 -3.86 -13.95
CA LEU A 63 -0.08 -3.40 -15.33
C LEU A 63 -1.21 -4.15 -16.06
N LYS A 64 -1.42 -5.44 -15.78
CA LYS A 64 -2.53 -6.22 -16.35
C LYS A 64 -3.87 -5.86 -15.73
N ASP A 65 -3.85 -5.45 -14.47
CA ASP A 65 -5.01 -4.98 -13.71
C ASP A 65 -5.29 -3.48 -13.95
N GLU A 66 -4.65 -2.88 -14.97
CA GLU A 66 -4.84 -1.48 -15.38
C GLU A 66 -4.55 -0.46 -14.25
N VAL A 67 -3.59 -0.77 -13.37
CA VAL A 67 -3.16 0.16 -12.32
C VAL A 67 -2.29 1.28 -12.91
N ASP A 68 -2.76 2.52 -12.79
CA ASP A 68 -2.03 3.71 -13.25
C ASP A 68 -1.02 4.25 -12.22
N VAL A 69 -1.36 4.15 -10.92
CA VAL A 69 -0.60 4.77 -9.83
C VAL A 69 -0.47 3.79 -8.65
N VAL A 70 0.72 3.76 -8.04
CA VAL A 70 0.99 3.00 -6.83
C VAL A 70 1.27 3.94 -5.68
N VAL A 71 0.56 3.76 -4.57
CA VAL A 71 0.84 4.43 -3.29
C VAL A 71 1.66 3.48 -2.42
N LEU A 72 2.89 3.87 -2.11
CA LEU A 72 3.72 3.16 -1.14
C LEU A 72 3.34 3.62 0.27
N CYS A 73 2.75 2.72 1.04
CA CYS A 73 2.37 3.00 2.42
C CYS A 73 3.60 2.95 3.34
N PRO A 74 3.81 3.96 4.21
CA PRO A 74 4.94 4.00 5.12
C PRO A 74 4.74 3.04 6.30
N VAL A 75 5.61 2.04 6.43
CA VAL A 75 5.84 1.28 7.67
C VAL A 75 7.32 1.01 7.87
#